data_AF-A0A3S1EZ80-F1
#
_entry.id   AF-A0A3S1EZ80-F1
#
_cell.length_a   1.000
_cell.length_b   1.000
_cell.length_c   1.000
_cell.angle_alpha   90.00
_cell.angle_beta   90.00
_cell.angle_gamma   90.00
#
_symmetry.space_group_name_H-M   'P 1'
#
loop_
_entity.id
_entity.type
_entity.pdbx_description
1 polymer ?
#
loop_
_entity_poly.entity_id
_entity_poly.type
_entity_poly.pdbx_seq_one_letter_code
_entity_poly.pdbx_strand_id
1 'polypeptide(L)'
;DETGYLRANLAEIAARLGADAAAVAKVLAVCQTFEPAGLFARDLAECLSLQLAVRNRLDPAMKALVANLELLARRDFHALKRICGVDEEDLLDMLAEIRALDPRPGMAFSGGASDAIVADVEVRAANDGSWTVELNAETLPRVLVDHI
;
A
#
# COMPACT_ATOMS: atom_id res chain seq x y z
N ASP A 1 3.87 -3.25 -6.13
CA ASP A 1 3.31 -1.95 -6.52
C ASP A 1 3.63 -0.96 -5.40
N GLU A 2 3.14 0.27 -5.47
CA GLU A 2 3.38 1.28 -4.43
C GLU A 2 2.78 0.90 -3.08
N THR A 3 1.72 0.08 -3.06
CA THR A 3 1.10 -0.40 -1.82
C THR A 3 1.88 -1.53 -1.13
N GLY A 4 2.93 -2.04 -1.78
CA GLY A 4 3.78 -3.10 -1.25
C GLY A 4 3.42 -4.51 -1.74
N TYR A 5 2.46 -4.66 -2.65
CA TYR A 5 2.02 -5.98 -3.12
C TYR A 5 2.77 -6.46 -4.37
N LEU A 6 2.99 -7.78 -4.46
CA LEU A 6 3.50 -8.41 -5.65
C LEU A 6 2.34 -8.70 -6.62
N ARG A 7 2.22 -7.89 -7.68
CA ARG A 7 1.20 -8.06 -8.73
C ARG A 7 1.62 -8.98 -9.87
N ALA A 8 2.91 -9.26 -9.97
CA ALA A 8 3.44 -10.09 -11.05
C ALA A 8 3.15 -11.58 -10.81
N ASN A 9 2.88 -12.30 -11.89
CA ASN A 9 2.67 -13.74 -11.85
C ASN A 9 4.01 -14.46 -11.65
N LEU A 10 4.08 -15.38 -10.68
CA LEU A 10 5.28 -16.15 -10.38
C LEU A 10 5.75 -17.00 -11.58
N ALA A 11 4.82 -17.52 -12.40
CA ALA A 11 5.16 -18.28 -13.60
C ALA A 11 5.84 -17.41 -14.66
N GLU A 12 5.37 -16.16 -14.82
CA GLU A 12 6.00 -15.20 -15.73
C GLU A 12 7.38 -14.78 -15.25
N ILE A 13 7.54 -14.55 -13.93
CA ILE A 13 8.84 -14.28 -13.31
C ILE A 13 9.80 -15.46 -13.55
N ALA A 14 9.35 -16.69 -13.31
CA ALA A 14 10.13 -17.90 -13.51
C ALA A 14 10.59 -18.05 -14.97
N ALA A 15 9.67 -17.86 -15.93
CA ALA A 15 9.99 -17.91 -17.36
C ALA A 15 11.02 -16.85 -17.77
N ARG A 16 10.86 -15.61 -17.30
CA ARG A 16 11.80 -14.50 -17.59
C ARG A 16 13.20 -14.74 -17.02
N LEU A 17 13.30 -15.42 -15.88
CA LEU A 17 14.56 -15.74 -15.22
C LEU A 17 15.18 -17.07 -15.70
N GLY A 18 14.45 -17.86 -16.49
CA GLY A 18 14.87 -19.22 -16.85
C GLY A 18 14.98 -20.13 -15.62
N ALA A 19 14.18 -19.88 -14.58
CA ALA A 19 14.22 -20.57 -13.30
C ALA A 19 12.98 -21.44 -13.07
N ASP A 20 13.07 -22.38 -12.14
CA ASP A 20 11.91 -23.16 -11.68
C ASP A 20 10.95 -22.28 -10.85
N ALA A 21 9.65 -22.43 -11.08
CA ALA A 21 8.61 -21.70 -10.36
C ALA A 21 8.66 -21.99 -8.85
N ALA A 22 9.04 -23.21 -8.44
CA ALA A 22 9.18 -23.54 -7.02
C ALA A 22 10.38 -22.80 -6.38
N ALA A 23 11.45 -22.54 -7.14
CA ALA A 23 12.57 -21.74 -6.66
C ALA A 23 12.15 -20.27 -6.45
N VAL A 24 11.39 -19.70 -7.40
CA VAL A 24 10.83 -18.35 -7.28
C VAL A 24 9.91 -18.24 -6.06
N ALA A 25 9.04 -19.23 -5.84
CA ALA A 25 8.15 -19.26 -4.67
C ALA A 25 8.91 -19.29 -3.33
N LYS A 26 10.05 -20.00 -3.26
CA LYS A 26 10.92 -19.99 -2.07
C LYS A 26 11.53 -18.62 -1.81
N VAL A 27 12.00 -17.94 -2.86
CA VAL A 27 12.54 -16.58 -2.73
C VAL A 27 11.44 -15.62 -2.28
N LEU A 28 10.24 -15.72 -2.85
CA LEU A 28 9.10 -14.92 -2.41
C LEU A 28 8.80 -15.12 -0.93
N ALA A 29 8.80 -16.37 -0.44
CA ALA A 29 8.57 -16.66 0.97
C ALA A 29 9.61 -15.98 1.88
N VAL A 30 10.87 -15.86 1.43
CA VAL A 30 11.91 -15.09 2.15
C VAL A 30 11.65 -13.59 2.08
N CYS A 31 11.29 -13.05 0.91
CA CYS A 31 10.94 -11.63 0.78
C CYS A 31 9.75 -11.24 1.66
N GLN A 32 8.76 -12.12 1.81
CA GLN A 32 7.59 -11.91 2.67
C GLN A 32 7.92 -11.88 4.18
N THR A 33 9.16 -12.19 4.59
CA THR A 33 9.63 -11.98 5.98
C THR A 33 10.31 -10.63 6.18
N PHE A 34 10.36 -9.76 5.17
CA PHE A 34 10.97 -8.45 5.30
C PHE A 34 10.07 -7.49 6.12
N GLU A 35 10.70 -6.45 6.68
CA GLU A 35 10.01 -5.40 7.41
C GLU A 35 9.73 -4.20 6.51
N PRO A 36 8.52 -3.60 6.57
CA PRO A 36 7.35 -3.98 7.36
C PRO A 36 6.69 -5.30 6.91
N ALA A 37 6.20 -6.06 7.88
CA ALA A 37 5.42 -7.27 7.63
C ALA A 37 4.20 -6.99 6.71
N GLY A 38 3.94 -7.92 5.78
CA GLY A 38 2.88 -7.78 4.77
C GLY A 38 3.38 -7.26 3.41
N LEU A 39 4.65 -6.86 3.30
CA LEU A 39 5.29 -6.63 2.01
C LEU A 39 5.36 -7.91 1.16
N PHE A 40 5.32 -7.72 -0.15
CA PHE A 40 5.31 -8.79 -1.15
C PHE A 40 4.14 -9.77 -1.04
N ALA A 41 3.09 -9.41 -0.29
CA ALA A 41 1.82 -10.11 -0.36
C ALA A 41 1.21 -9.99 -1.75
N ARG A 42 0.52 -11.04 -2.19
CA ARG A 42 -0.15 -11.11 -3.49
C ARG A 42 -1.55 -10.49 -3.42
N ASP A 43 -2.18 -10.55 -2.25
CA ASP A 43 -3.49 -10.00 -1.96
C ASP A 43 -3.59 -9.52 -0.50
N LEU A 44 -4.74 -8.93 -0.17
CA LEU A 44 -5.02 -8.40 1.16
C LEU A 44 -5.03 -9.49 2.23
N ALA A 45 -5.58 -10.67 1.92
CA ALA A 45 -5.68 -11.76 2.90
C ALA A 45 -4.28 -12.27 3.29
N GLU A 46 -3.38 -12.44 2.31
CA GLU A 46 -1.98 -12.78 2.54
C GLU A 46 -1.25 -11.67 3.30
N CYS A 47 -1.47 -10.39 2.96
CA CYS A 47 -0.89 -9.25 3.66
C CYS A 47 -1.22 -9.26 5.16
N LEU A 48 -2.51 -9.38 5.50
CA LEU A 48 -2.96 -9.42 6.89
C LEU A 48 -2.48 -10.68 7.60
N SER A 49 -2.44 -11.83 6.91
CA SER A 49 -1.93 -13.09 7.47
C SER A 49 -0.46 -12.99 7.86
N LEU A 50 0.39 -12.43 7.00
CA LEU A 50 1.82 -12.22 7.29
C LEU A 50 2.00 -11.34 8.55
N GLN A 51 1.24 -10.26 8.63
CA GLN A 51 1.26 -9.34 9.76
C GLN A 51 0.79 -9.97 11.09
N LEU A 52 -0.24 -10.81 11.04
CA LEU A 52 -0.73 -11.54 12.20
C LEU A 52 0.23 -12.64 12.63
N ALA A 53 0.90 -13.30 11.67
CA ALA A 53 1.86 -14.35 11.96
C ALA A 53 3.06 -13.82 12.75
N VAL A 54 3.60 -12.65 12.35
CA VAL A 54 4.70 -11.98 13.08
C VAL A 54 4.30 -11.59 14.51
N ARG A 55 3.02 -11.23 14.73
CA ARG A 55 2.48 -10.91 16.05
C ARG A 55 2.08 -12.15 16.88
N ASN A 56 2.25 -13.35 16.35
CA ASN A 56 1.78 -14.60 16.96
C ASN A 56 0.26 -14.58 17.25
N ARG A 57 -0.53 -13.98 16.34
CA ARG A 57 -2.00 -13.85 16.42
C ARG A 57 -2.75 -14.57 15.29
N LEU A 58 -2.03 -15.26 14.39
CA LEU A 58 -2.63 -16.01 13.28
C LEU A 58 -3.05 -17.44 13.72
N ASP A 59 -4.01 -17.53 14.63
CA ASP A 59 -4.64 -18.79 15.04
C ASP A 59 -5.67 -19.30 14.00
N PRO A 60 -6.25 -20.50 14.17
CA PRO A 60 -7.23 -21.04 13.22
C PRO A 60 -8.47 -20.17 13.00
N ALA A 61 -8.98 -19.51 14.04
CA ALA A 61 -10.15 -18.64 13.93
C ALA A 61 -9.80 -17.37 13.15
N MET A 62 -8.65 -16.76 13.43
CA MET A 62 -8.15 -15.59 12.71
C MET A 62 -7.86 -15.91 11.24
N LYS A 63 -7.28 -17.09 10.94
CA LYS A 63 -7.12 -17.58 9.56
C LYS A 63 -8.46 -17.68 8.83
N ALA A 64 -9.48 -18.22 9.50
CA ALA A 64 -10.81 -18.34 8.93
C ALA A 64 -11.44 -16.96 8.65
N LEU A 65 -11.26 -16.00 9.54
CA LEU A 65 -11.71 -14.61 9.34
C LEU A 65 -11.03 -13.98 8.13
N VAL A 66 -9.70 -14.05 8.06
CA VAL A 66 -8.90 -13.45 6.97
C VAL A 66 -9.17 -14.11 5.62
N ALA A 67 -9.51 -15.40 5.60
CA ALA A 67 -9.97 -16.07 4.38
C ALA A 67 -11.36 -15.61 3.90
N ASN A 68 -12.12 -14.88 4.74
CA ASN A 68 -13.50 -14.47 4.49
C ASN A 68 -13.72 -12.95 4.67
N LEU A 69 -12.74 -12.12 4.30
CA LEU A 69 -12.81 -10.65 4.43
C LEU A 69 -14.02 -10.02 3.71
N GLU A 70 -14.58 -10.67 2.69
CA GLU A 70 -15.81 -10.22 2.04
C GLU A 70 -17.03 -10.23 2.96
N LEU A 71 -17.12 -11.19 3.89
CA LEU A 71 -18.19 -11.21 4.89
C LEU A 71 -18.02 -10.06 5.89
N LEU A 72 -16.77 -9.72 6.21
CA LEU A 72 -16.45 -8.55 7.02
C LEU A 72 -16.86 -7.25 6.31
N ALA A 73 -16.53 -7.11 5.02
CA ALA A 73 -16.92 -5.95 4.22
C ALA A 73 -18.45 -5.76 4.16
N ARG A 74 -19.20 -6.86 4.11
CA ARG A 74 -20.68 -6.86 4.14
C ARG A 74 -21.28 -6.77 5.54
N ARG A 75 -20.45 -6.78 6.59
CA ARG A 75 -20.85 -6.79 8.01
C ARG A 75 -21.72 -8.01 8.40
N ASP A 76 -21.51 -9.15 7.74
CA ASP A 76 -22.20 -10.41 8.07
C ASP A 76 -21.50 -11.10 9.26
N PHE A 77 -21.67 -10.51 10.44
CA PHE A 77 -21.06 -11.01 11.67
C PHE A 77 -21.64 -12.36 12.10
N HIS A 78 -22.89 -12.66 11.73
CA HIS A 78 -23.50 -13.95 12.03
C HIS A 78 -22.80 -15.08 11.27
N ALA A 79 -22.55 -14.92 9.97
CA ALA A 79 -21.80 -15.89 9.19
C ALA A 79 -20.35 -16.02 9.68
N LEU A 80 -19.71 -14.91 10.03
CA LEU A 80 -18.34 -14.90 10.56
C LEU A 80 -18.22 -15.67 11.88
N LYS A 81 -19.09 -15.44 12.87
CA LYS A 81 -19.08 -16.21 14.14
C LYS A 81 -19.14 -17.71 13.87
N ARG A 82 -20.01 -18.15 12.95
CA ARG A 82 -20.18 -19.56 12.59
C ARG A 82 -18.96 -20.15 11.88
N ILE A 83 -18.32 -19.41 10.98
CA ILE A 83 -17.16 -19.88 10.20
C ILE A 83 -15.90 -19.91 11.08
N CYS A 84 -15.72 -18.89 11.91
CA CYS A 84 -14.58 -18.79 12.83
C CYS A 84 -14.74 -19.73 14.04
N GLY A 85 -15.98 -20.11 14.39
CA GLY A 85 -16.27 -20.96 15.54
C GLY A 85 -16.11 -20.24 16.88
N VAL A 86 -16.44 -18.95 16.92
CA VAL A 86 -16.22 -18.05 18.07
C VAL A 86 -17.52 -17.38 18.49
N ASP A 87 -17.53 -16.86 19.72
CA ASP A 87 -18.66 -16.07 20.19
C ASP A 87 -18.56 -14.59 19.75
N GLU A 88 -19.42 -13.74 20.31
CA GLU A 88 -19.46 -12.32 19.94
C GLU A 88 -18.32 -11.51 20.54
N GLU A 89 -17.89 -11.82 21.75
CA GLU A 89 -16.80 -11.13 22.42
C GLU A 89 -15.48 -11.42 21.69
N ASP A 90 -15.22 -12.70 21.43
CA ASP A 90 -14.06 -13.13 20.65
C ASP A 90 -14.05 -12.51 19.24
N LEU A 91 -15.20 -12.47 18.55
CA LEU A 91 -15.27 -11.85 17.23
C LEU A 91 -14.93 -10.35 17.30
N LEU A 92 -15.42 -9.63 18.30
CA LEU A 92 -15.13 -8.19 18.45
C LEU A 92 -13.64 -7.94 18.66
N ASP A 93 -12.98 -8.76 19.47
CA ASP A 93 -11.53 -8.70 19.69
C ASP A 93 -10.75 -8.99 18.40
N MET A 94 -11.13 -10.06 17.68
CA MET A 94 -10.52 -10.38 16.38
C MET A 94 -10.66 -9.23 15.38
N LEU A 95 -11.82 -8.55 15.35
CA LEU A 95 -12.04 -7.39 14.50
C LEU A 95 -11.21 -6.18 14.92
N ALA A 96 -10.98 -5.99 16.21
CA ALA A 96 -10.10 -4.93 16.70
C ALA A 96 -8.66 -5.18 16.25
N GLU A 97 -8.18 -6.42 16.30
CA GLU A 97 -6.86 -6.80 15.81
C GLU A 97 -6.69 -6.52 14.32
N ILE A 98 -7.65 -6.96 13.49
CA ILE A 98 -7.62 -6.70 12.04
C ILE A 98 -7.57 -5.21 11.73
N ARG A 99 -8.31 -4.38 12.47
CA ARG A 99 -8.32 -2.92 12.28
C ARG A 99 -7.00 -2.26 12.69
N ALA A 100 -6.20 -2.89 13.54
CA ALA A 100 -4.90 -2.39 13.97
C ALA A 100 -3.76 -2.73 12.98
N LEU A 101 -4.04 -3.49 11.93
CA LEU A 101 -3.08 -3.86 10.88
C LEU A 101 -3.01 -2.78 9.79
N ASP A 102 -1.91 -2.78 9.03
CA ASP A 102 -1.73 -1.87 7.90
C ASP A 102 -2.03 -2.60 6.58
N PRO A 103 -3.15 -2.31 5.89
CA PRO A 103 -3.45 -2.97 4.63
C PRO A 103 -2.47 -2.61 3.50
N ARG A 104 -1.67 -1.53 3.60
CA ARG A 104 -0.81 -1.01 2.52
C ARG A 104 0.59 -0.64 3.04
N PRO A 105 1.38 -1.62 3.55
CA PRO A 105 2.67 -1.36 4.19
C PRO A 105 3.70 -0.69 3.27
N GLY A 106 3.56 -0.84 1.94
CA GLY A 106 4.45 -0.18 0.97
C GLY A 106 4.35 1.35 0.96
N MET A 107 3.23 1.93 1.41
CA MET A 107 3.01 3.37 1.43
C MET A 107 3.98 4.10 2.38
N ALA A 108 4.55 3.40 3.37
CA ALA A 108 5.59 3.97 4.22
C ALA A 108 6.87 4.32 3.43
N PHE A 109 7.07 3.72 2.25
CA PHE A 109 8.23 3.95 1.38
C PHE A 109 7.91 4.77 0.14
N SER A 110 6.62 5.03 -0.13
CA SER A 110 6.26 5.99 -1.16
C SER A 110 6.63 7.37 -0.64
N GLY A 111 7.86 7.79 -0.91
CA GLY A 111 8.20 9.20 -0.89
C GLY A 111 7.24 9.86 -1.86
N GLY A 112 6.26 10.60 -1.33
CA GLY A 112 5.42 11.42 -2.17
C GLY A 112 6.34 12.18 -3.10
N ALA A 113 6.05 12.18 -4.41
CA ALA A 113 6.53 13.29 -5.22
C ALA A 113 6.10 14.52 -4.42
N SER A 114 7.06 15.24 -3.83
CA SER A 114 6.77 16.57 -3.32
C SER A 114 6.05 17.23 -4.47
N ASP A 115 4.83 17.70 -4.25
CA ASP A 115 4.20 18.58 -5.24
C ASP A 115 5.29 19.59 -5.58
N ALA A 116 5.71 19.59 -6.85
CA ALA A 116 6.74 20.51 -7.29
C ALA A 116 6.14 21.89 -7.03
N ILE A 117 6.64 22.59 -6.02
CA ILE A 117 6.20 23.95 -5.73
C ILE A 117 6.69 24.77 -6.92
N VAL A 118 5.78 25.06 -7.86
CA VAL A 118 6.05 25.99 -8.95
C VAL A 118 6.03 27.37 -8.33
N ALA A 119 7.17 28.06 -8.35
CA ALA A 119 7.28 29.41 -7.80
C ALA A 119 6.54 30.40 -8.69
N ASP A 120 5.77 31.31 -8.08
CA ASP A 120 5.13 32.43 -8.79
C ASP A 120 6.15 33.50 -9.21
N VAL A 121 7.31 33.55 -8.53
CA VAL A 121 8.38 34.53 -8.76
C VAL A 121 9.73 33.82 -8.76
N GLU A 122 10.55 34.08 -9.78
CA GLU A 122 11.95 33.65 -9.86
C GLU A 122 12.87 34.83 -9.53
N VAL A 123 13.84 34.59 -8.64
CA VAL A 123 14.86 35.58 -8.24
C VAL A 123 16.24 35.07 -8.62
N ARG A 124 17.01 35.86 -9.38
CA ARG A 124 18.35 35.50 -9.86
C ARG A 124 19.34 36.62 -9.55
N ALA A 125 20.54 36.26 -9.08
CA ALA A 125 21.61 37.24 -8.91
C ALA A 125 22.11 37.69 -10.30
N ALA A 126 22.20 39.00 -10.51
CA ALA A 126 22.77 39.60 -11.71
C ALA A 126 24.29 39.73 -11.60
N ASN A 127 24.97 39.80 -12.74
CA ASN A 127 26.43 39.82 -12.82
C ASN A 127 27.07 41.10 -12.22
N ASP A 128 26.28 42.15 -12.00
CA ASP A 128 26.69 43.41 -11.38
C ASP A 128 26.49 43.45 -9.86
N GLY A 129 26.06 42.32 -9.26
CA GLY A 129 25.78 42.20 -7.84
C GLY A 129 24.37 42.63 -7.42
N SER A 130 23.51 43.02 -8.36
CA SER A 130 22.09 43.28 -8.12
C SER A 130 21.23 42.00 -8.23
N TRP A 131 19.93 42.11 -7.97
CA TRP A 131 18.98 40.99 -8.10
C TRP A 131 18.00 41.25 -9.22
N THR A 132 17.79 40.25 -10.08
CA THR A 132 16.72 40.21 -11.09
C THR A 132 15.55 39.41 -10.54
N VAL A 133 14.35 39.97 -10.58
CA VAL A 133 13.11 39.37 -10.06
C VAL A 133 12.09 39.33 -11.19
N GLU A 134 11.62 38.13 -11.55
CA GLU A 134 10.68 37.93 -12.66
C GLU A 134 9.49 37.06 -12.22
N LEU A 135 8.30 37.36 -12.75
CA LEU A 135 7.11 36.54 -12.53
C LEU A 135 7.15 35.31 -13.44
N ASN A 136 6.75 34.16 -12.90
CA ASN A 136 6.65 32.94 -13.68
C ASN A 136 5.44 33.00 -14.62
N ALA A 137 5.70 33.15 -15.93
CA ALA A 137 4.65 33.22 -16.94
C ALA A 137 3.79 31.96 -17.04
N GLU A 138 4.27 30.81 -16.56
CA GLU A 138 3.50 29.56 -16.52
C GLU A 138 2.44 29.53 -15.42
N THR A 139 2.62 30.30 -14.34
CA THR A 139 1.61 30.42 -13.26
C THR A 139 0.64 31.58 -13.50
N LEU A 140 0.94 32.48 -14.43
CA LEU A 140 0.10 33.63 -14.73
C LEU A 140 -1.17 33.23 -15.51
N PRO A 141 -2.37 33.67 -15.07
CA PRO A 141 -3.61 33.39 -15.78
C PRO A 141 -3.61 34.06 -17.16
N ARG A 142 -3.94 33.30 -18.20
CA ARG A 142 -4.07 33.84 -19.57
C ARG A 142 -5.42 34.53 -19.72
N VAL A 143 -5.40 35.86 -19.88
CA VAL A 143 -6.59 36.66 -20.16
C VAL A 143 -6.60 37.06 -21.64
N LEU A 144 -7.66 36.67 -22.35
CA LEU A 144 -7.97 37.15 -23.69
C LEU A 144 -9.03 38.25 -23.57
N VAL A 145 -8.70 39.46 -24.01
CA VAL A 145 -9.65 40.57 -24.09
C VAL A 145 -10.18 40.59 -25.52
N ASP A 146 -11.49 40.34 -25.66
CA ASP A 146 -12.19 40.45 -26.94
C ASP A 146 -12.72 41.88 -27.08
N HIS A 147 -12.35 42.55 -28.16
CA HIS A 147 -12.84 43.89 -28.46
C HIS A 147 -13.98 43.76 -29.47
N ILE A 148 -15.21 43.95 -28.98
CA ILE A 148 -16.43 44.09 -29.81
C ILE A 148 -16.40 45.44 -30.54
#